data_AF-A0A4P6TRB7-F1
#
_entry.id   AF-A0A4P6TRB7-F1
#
_cell.length_a   1.000
_cell.length_b   1.000
_cell.length_c   1.000
_cell.angle_alpha   90.00
_cell.angle_beta   90.00
_cell.angle_gamma   90.00
#
_symmetry.space_group_name_H-M   'P 1'
#
loop_
_entity.id
_entity.type
_entity.pdbx_description
1 polymer ?
#
loop_
_entity_poly.entity_id
_entity_poly.type
_entity_poly.pdbx_seq_one_letter_code
_entity_poly.pdbx_strand_id
1 'polypeptide(L)'
;MMDQQGIATGVMSVTSPGIHPGDDARDLARAVNEYGAEVVGDHPDRFGHFASIPLPDMDAAVAEAVYALDVLGADGVVLMSNAHGKYLGDPDFEPLWAELDRRAANAFVHPSRPPMPLLPGTPAPLADYVFDTALSAGPSALPALLAFAEPGHVLHGGDWPFAPQEAGTCYNQFLETYPDFTPGRAEAIDRGNAESLFPRLAR
;
A
#
# COMPACT_ATOMS: atom_id res chain seq x y z
N MET A 1 16.51 10.12 3.43
CA MET A 1 15.50 10.18 2.36
C MET A 1 14.28 10.95 2.82
N MET A 2 13.45 10.46 3.76
CA MET A 2 12.22 11.13 4.21
C MET A 2 12.40 12.62 4.55
N ASP A 3 13.37 12.96 5.42
CA ASP A 3 13.64 14.36 5.80
C ASP A 3 14.04 15.24 4.60
N GLN A 4 14.76 14.68 3.63
CA GLN A 4 15.20 15.39 2.43
C GLN A 4 14.07 15.58 1.41
N GLN A 5 12.96 14.87 1.56
CA GLN A 5 11.79 14.91 0.67
C GLN A 5 10.56 15.50 1.36
N GLY A 6 10.71 16.03 2.59
CA GLY A 6 9.60 16.59 3.35
C GLY A 6 8.58 15.55 3.85
N ILE A 7 8.93 14.26 3.85
CA ILE A 7 8.02 13.19 4.27
C ILE A 7 8.06 13.07 5.80
N ALA A 8 6.96 13.47 6.44
CA ALA A 8 6.81 13.35 7.89
C ALA A 8 6.70 11.88 8.33
N THR A 9 5.84 11.12 7.65
CA THR A 9 5.47 9.75 8.02
C THR A 9 5.44 8.85 6.79
N GLY A 10 5.93 7.61 6.92
CA GLY A 10 5.79 6.58 5.90
C GLY A 10 5.06 5.36 6.46
N VAL A 11 4.12 4.79 5.69
CA VAL A 11 3.48 3.52 6.03
C VAL A 11 4.18 2.42 5.24
N MET A 12 4.90 1.54 5.94
CA MET A 12 5.71 0.49 5.33
C MET A 12 4.84 -0.68 4.87
N SER A 13 5.22 -1.32 3.77
CA SER A 13 4.62 -2.58 3.31
C SER A 13 5.66 -3.47 2.64
N VAL A 14 5.41 -4.78 2.59
CA VAL A 14 6.24 -5.71 1.83
C VAL A 14 5.88 -5.65 0.35
N THR A 15 6.90 -5.51 -0.49
CA THR A 15 6.77 -5.50 -1.95
C THR A 15 6.48 -6.88 -2.53
N SER A 16 6.10 -6.94 -3.80
CA SER A 16 6.04 -8.19 -4.57
C SER A 16 7.40 -8.92 -4.56
N PRO A 17 7.44 -10.27 -4.46
CA PRO A 17 6.33 -11.22 -4.56
C PRO A 17 5.62 -11.50 -3.21
N GLY A 18 5.69 -10.58 -2.25
CA GLY A 18 5.19 -10.79 -0.90
C GLY A 18 6.07 -11.75 -0.11
N ILE A 19 5.45 -12.55 0.74
CA ILE A 19 6.12 -13.52 1.62
C ILE A 19 6.22 -14.93 1.00
N HIS A 20 6.29 -15.00 -0.33
CA HIS A 20 6.31 -16.27 -1.08
C HIS A 20 7.66 -16.68 -1.71
N PRO A 21 8.84 -16.47 -1.08
CA PRO A 21 10.06 -17.06 -1.62
C PRO A 21 10.16 -18.59 -1.36
N GLY A 22 9.23 -19.22 -0.62
CA GLY A 22 9.26 -20.66 -0.29
C GLY A 22 8.04 -21.17 0.52
N ASP A 23 8.18 -22.35 1.15
CA ASP A 23 7.11 -23.07 1.88
C ASP A 23 6.77 -22.48 3.27
N ASP A 24 7.63 -21.60 3.81
CA ASP A 24 7.52 -21.08 5.18
C ASP A 24 6.75 -19.73 5.28
N ALA A 25 5.76 -19.51 4.41
CA ALA A 25 5.08 -18.22 4.29
C ALA A 25 4.45 -17.73 5.61
N ARG A 26 3.92 -18.65 6.44
CA ARG A 26 3.32 -18.33 7.74
C ARG A 26 4.35 -17.74 8.72
N ASP A 27 5.49 -18.40 8.87
CA ASP A 27 6.56 -17.99 9.79
C ASP A 27 7.21 -16.69 9.31
N LEU A 28 7.39 -16.54 7.99
CA LEU A 28 7.90 -15.31 7.41
C LEU A 28 6.92 -14.14 7.60
N ALA A 29 5.60 -14.37 7.45
CA ALA A 29 4.58 -13.36 7.73
C ALA A 29 4.74 -12.83 9.16
N ARG A 30 4.77 -13.76 10.12
CA ARG A 30 4.87 -13.44 11.55
C ARG A 30 6.13 -12.63 11.84
N ALA A 31 7.29 -13.11 11.40
CA ALA A 31 8.57 -12.45 11.65
C ALA A 31 8.62 -11.04 11.04
N VAL A 32 8.12 -10.88 9.81
CA VAL A 32 8.05 -9.58 9.14
C VAL A 32 7.10 -8.62 9.87
N ASN A 33 5.93 -9.10 10.29
CA ASN A 33 4.94 -8.28 10.96
C ASN A 33 5.44 -7.83 12.34
N GLU A 34 6.05 -8.73 13.11
CA GLU A 34 6.67 -8.41 14.40
C GLU A 34 7.81 -7.40 14.25
N TYR A 35 8.65 -7.54 13.22
CA TYR A 35 9.69 -6.56 12.92
C TYR A 35 9.10 -5.20 12.49
N GLY A 36 8.05 -5.19 11.67
CA GLY A 36 7.34 -3.96 11.30
C GLY A 36 6.78 -3.24 12.53
N ALA A 37 6.20 -3.99 13.47
CA ALA A 37 5.71 -3.47 14.73
C ALA A 37 6.84 -2.95 15.64
N GLU A 38 8.00 -3.61 15.67
CA GLU A 38 9.20 -3.14 16.39
C GLU A 38 9.68 -1.79 15.85
N VAL A 39 9.82 -1.65 14.53
CA VAL A 39 10.22 -0.38 13.90
C VAL A 39 9.21 0.75 14.17
N VAL A 40 7.91 0.45 14.15
CA VAL A 40 6.87 1.41 14.57
C VAL A 40 7.01 1.73 16.06
N GLY A 41 7.32 0.76 16.92
CA GLY A 41 7.55 0.99 18.34
C GLY A 41 8.72 1.93 18.62
N ASP A 42 9.81 1.80 17.87
CA ASP A 42 11.01 2.65 18.01
C ASP A 42 10.80 4.07 17.46
N HIS A 43 9.92 4.22 16.46
CA HIS A 43 9.70 5.47 15.73
C HIS A 43 8.20 5.70 15.42
N PRO A 44 7.33 5.76 16.45
CA PRO A 44 5.87 5.70 16.28
C PRO A 44 5.29 6.91 15.56
N ASP A 45 6.05 7.99 15.54
CA ASP A 45 5.69 9.25 14.94
C ASP A 45 6.20 9.36 13.49
N ARG A 46 7.10 8.46 13.06
CA ARG A 46 7.67 8.42 11.70
C ARG A 46 7.13 7.27 10.85
N PHE A 47 6.73 6.17 11.48
CA PHE A 47 6.31 4.97 10.75
C PHE A 47 4.93 4.45 11.16
N GLY A 48 4.23 3.98 10.14
CA GLY A 48 3.19 2.96 10.27
C GLY A 48 3.59 1.70 9.51
N HIS A 49 2.80 0.64 9.63
CA HIS A 49 3.03 -0.57 8.84
C HIS A 49 1.72 -1.28 8.44
N PHE A 50 1.74 -1.82 7.23
CA PHE A 50 0.77 -2.79 6.75
C PHE A 50 1.30 -4.20 7.00
N ALA A 51 0.48 -5.03 7.64
CA ALA A 51 0.82 -6.43 7.89
C ALA A 51 0.79 -7.26 6.61
N SER A 52 1.80 -8.12 6.44
CA SER A 52 1.86 -9.15 5.41
C SER A 52 0.99 -10.35 5.79
N ILE A 53 0.19 -10.84 4.84
CA ILE A 53 -0.78 -11.91 5.06
C ILE A 53 -0.35 -13.20 4.33
N PRO A 54 -0.27 -14.37 5.01
CA PRO A 54 0.22 -15.63 4.44
C PRO A 54 -0.82 -16.34 3.55
N LEU A 55 -1.16 -15.72 2.42
CA LEU A 55 -1.99 -16.35 1.39
C LEU A 55 -1.22 -17.47 0.64
N PRO A 56 -1.89 -18.44 0.00
CA PRO A 56 -3.34 -18.60 -0.15
C PRO A 56 -3.98 -19.38 1.03
N ASP A 57 -3.23 -19.58 2.12
CA ASP A 57 -3.67 -20.32 3.29
C ASP A 57 -4.68 -19.49 4.10
N MET A 58 -5.98 -19.67 3.82
CA MET A 58 -7.00 -18.76 4.34
C MET A 58 -7.12 -18.78 5.87
N ASP A 59 -6.98 -19.97 6.49
CA ASP A 59 -7.01 -20.09 7.95
C ASP A 59 -5.84 -19.34 8.59
N ALA A 60 -4.63 -19.48 8.04
CA ALA A 60 -3.47 -18.74 8.50
C ALA A 60 -3.56 -17.24 8.19
N ALA A 61 -4.10 -16.87 7.03
CA ALA A 61 -4.30 -15.49 6.62
C ALA A 61 -5.23 -14.75 7.57
N VAL A 62 -6.36 -15.35 7.92
CA VAL A 62 -7.30 -14.81 8.91
C VAL A 62 -6.64 -14.71 10.28
N ALA A 63 -6.01 -15.79 10.76
CA ALA A 63 -5.37 -15.79 12.07
C ALA A 63 -4.27 -14.71 12.20
N GLU A 64 -3.47 -14.53 11.14
CA GLU A 64 -2.40 -13.54 11.12
C GLU A 64 -2.95 -12.11 11.00
N ALA A 65 -3.99 -11.87 10.19
CA ALA A 65 -4.64 -10.56 10.11
C ALA A 65 -5.19 -10.14 11.48
N VAL A 66 -5.86 -11.07 12.18
CA VAL A 66 -6.37 -10.84 13.55
C VAL A 66 -5.22 -10.51 14.50
N TYR A 67 -4.14 -11.29 14.49
CA TYR A 67 -2.99 -11.05 15.36
C TYR A 67 -2.32 -9.70 15.07
N ALA A 68 -2.03 -9.40 13.81
CA ALA A 68 -1.32 -8.19 13.44
C ALA A 68 -2.15 -6.93 13.75
N LEU A 69 -3.45 -6.95 13.49
CA LEU A 69 -4.32 -5.80 13.78
C LEU A 69 -4.60 -5.65 15.27
N ASP A 70 -4.94 -6.74 15.98
CA ASP A 70 -5.41 -6.64 17.37
C ASP A 70 -4.28 -6.67 18.40
N VAL A 71 -3.14 -7.31 18.09
CA VAL A 71 -2.02 -7.50 19.02
C VAL A 71 -0.84 -6.61 18.65
N LEU A 72 -0.43 -6.58 17.38
CA LEU A 72 0.72 -5.77 16.95
C LEU A 72 0.36 -4.32 16.66
N GLY A 73 -0.94 -4.01 16.50
CA GLY A 73 -1.40 -2.66 16.17
C GLY A 73 -1.01 -2.21 14.76
N ALA A 74 -1.00 -3.15 13.80
CA ALA A 74 -0.80 -2.82 12.39
C ALA A 74 -1.84 -1.80 11.90
N ASP A 75 -1.40 -0.87 11.06
CA ASP A 75 -2.24 0.21 10.52
C ASP A 75 -3.16 -0.27 9.36
N GLY A 76 -3.01 -1.54 8.98
CA GLY A 76 -3.79 -2.26 7.98
C GLY A 76 -3.09 -3.53 7.53
N VAL A 77 -3.50 -4.07 6.39
CA VAL A 77 -2.85 -5.21 5.72
C VAL A 77 -2.39 -4.85 4.31
N VAL A 78 -1.34 -5.50 3.82
CA VAL A 78 -0.94 -5.47 2.43
C VAL A 78 -1.28 -6.79 1.75
N LEU A 79 -1.96 -6.71 0.62
CA LEU A 79 -2.33 -7.84 -0.23
C LEU A 79 -1.72 -7.66 -1.60
N MET A 80 -1.30 -8.76 -2.22
CA MET A 80 -0.93 -8.76 -3.64
C MET A 80 -2.18 -8.73 -4.52
N SER A 81 -2.12 -8.14 -5.72
CA SER A 81 -3.28 -8.09 -6.65
C SER A 81 -3.88 -9.48 -6.95
N ASN A 82 -3.06 -10.54 -6.86
CA ASN A 82 -3.52 -11.92 -6.80
C ASN A 82 -2.65 -12.74 -5.83
N ALA A 83 -3.20 -13.83 -5.30
CA ALA A 83 -2.46 -14.84 -4.55
C ALA A 83 -2.42 -16.15 -5.33
N HIS A 84 -1.23 -16.53 -5.81
CA HIS A 84 -1.01 -17.74 -6.61
C HIS A 84 -1.97 -17.84 -7.81
N GLY A 85 -2.24 -16.69 -8.44
CA GLY A 85 -3.12 -16.56 -9.60
C GLY A 85 -4.61 -16.48 -9.33
N LYS A 86 -5.02 -16.52 -8.05
CA LYS A 86 -6.40 -16.22 -7.66
C LYS A 86 -6.52 -14.74 -7.29
N TYR A 87 -7.43 -14.04 -7.96
CA TYR A 87 -7.70 -12.63 -7.69
C TYR A 87 -8.51 -12.45 -6.41
N LEU A 88 -8.33 -11.30 -5.75
CA LEU A 88 -8.90 -11.04 -4.43
C LEU A 88 -10.44 -10.95 -4.39
N GLY A 89 -11.09 -10.84 -5.56
CA GLY A 89 -12.55 -10.89 -5.69
C GLY A 89 -13.14 -12.30 -5.75
N ASP A 90 -12.31 -13.34 -5.71
CA ASP A 90 -12.76 -14.73 -5.64
C ASP A 90 -13.46 -15.00 -4.28
N PRO A 91 -14.61 -15.72 -4.25
CA PRO A 91 -15.34 -15.99 -3.02
C PRO A 91 -14.53 -16.68 -1.91
N ASP A 92 -13.44 -17.36 -2.25
CA ASP A 92 -12.58 -17.99 -1.24
C ASP A 92 -11.90 -16.97 -0.31
N PHE A 93 -11.81 -15.68 -0.70
CA PHE A 93 -11.29 -14.60 0.14
C PHE A 93 -12.32 -14.01 1.12
N GLU A 94 -13.59 -14.39 1.01
CA GLU A 94 -14.66 -13.86 1.86
C GLU A 94 -14.37 -13.94 3.37
N PRO A 95 -13.78 -15.03 3.91
CA PRO A 95 -13.43 -15.09 5.32
C PRO A 95 -12.44 -14.01 5.76
N LEU A 96 -11.43 -13.72 4.93
CA LEU A 96 -10.48 -12.65 5.20
C LEU A 96 -11.15 -11.27 5.12
N TRP A 97 -11.97 -11.04 4.09
CA TRP A 97 -12.69 -9.79 3.94
C TRP A 97 -13.64 -9.51 5.09
N ALA A 98 -14.35 -10.54 5.58
CA ALA A 98 -15.24 -10.41 6.74
C ALA A 98 -14.47 -9.98 8.01
N GLU A 99 -13.26 -10.50 8.24
CA GLU A 99 -12.46 -10.12 9.42
C GLU A 99 -11.82 -8.73 9.30
N LEU A 100 -11.46 -8.30 8.08
CA LEU A 100 -10.99 -6.95 7.82
C LEU A 100 -12.13 -5.93 7.95
N ASP A 101 -13.31 -6.23 7.40
CA ASP A 101 -14.51 -5.39 7.50
C ASP A 101 -14.96 -5.19 8.95
N ARG A 102 -14.95 -6.27 9.74
CA ARG A 102 -15.29 -6.22 11.19
C ARG A 102 -14.43 -5.23 11.97
N ARG A 103 -13.23 -4.92 11.48
CA ARG A 103 -12.27 -3.98 12.08
C ARG A 103 -12.22 -2.63 11.38
N ALA A 104 -12.98 -2.44 10.30
CA ALA A 104 -12.81 -1.33 9.36
C ALA A 104 -11.33 -1.15 8.96
N ALA A 105 -10.63 -2.27 8.72
CA ALA A 105 -9.20 -2.27 8.49
C ALA A 105 -8.86 -1.74 7.09
N ASN A 106 -7.77 -0.98 6.99
CA ASN A 106 -7.21 -0.58 5.70
C ASN A 106 -6.60 -1.80 4.99
N ALA A 107 -6.95 -2.01 3.72
CA ALA A 107 -6.34 -3.02 2.87
C ALA A 107 -5.62 -2.35 1.70
N PHE A 108 -4.29 -2.37 1.73
CA PHE A 108 -3.47 -1.86 0.64
C PHE A 108 -3.20 -2.97 -0.37
N VAL A 109 -3.66 -2.78 -1.61
CA VAL A 109 -3.44 -3.76 -2.69
C VAL A 109 -2.19 -3.36 -3.47
N HIS A 110 -1.08 -4.03 -3.16
CA HIS A 110 0.15 -3.89 -3.92
C HIS A 110 0.08 -4.77 -5.18
N PRO A 111 0.51 -4.25 -6.33
CA PRO A 111 0.47 -5.02 -7.56
C PRO A 111 1.40 -6.23 -7.53
N SER A 112 1.04 -7.25 -8.29
CA SER A 112 1.83 -8.47 -8.45
C SER A 112 1.85 -8.91 -9.90
N ARG A 113 2.68 -9.92 -10.22
CA ARG A 113 2.70 -10.46 -11.58
C ARG A 113 1.30 -11.03 -11.90
N PRO A 114 0.65 -10.59 -12.99
CA PRO A 114 -0.66 -11.11 -13.32
C PRO A 114 -0.55 -12.59 -13.75
N PRO A 115 -1.57 -13.44 -13.47
CA PRO A 115 -1.60 -14.85 -13.81
C PRO A 115 -1.91 -15.10 -15.30
N MET A 116 -1.34 -14.28 -16.17
CA MET A 116 -1.49 -14.37 -17.62
C MET A 116 -0.18 -14.07 -18.33
N PRO A 117 0.00 -14.53 -19.58
CA PRO A 117 1.14 -14.14 -20.39
C PRO A 117 1.16 -12.63 -20.61
N LEU A 118 2.30 -12.01 -20.35
CA LEU A 118 2.53 -10.60 -20.70
C LEU A 118 2.78 -10.47 -22.20
N LEU A 119 2.29 -9.40 -22.80
CA LEU A 119 2.67 -9.03 -24.15
C LEU A 119 4.18 -8.74 -24.19
N PRO A 120 4.91 -9.16 -25.24
CA PRO A 120 6.34 -8.88 -25.37
C PRO A 120 6.64 -7.39 -25.20
N GLY A 121 7.58 -7.05 -24.31
CA GLY A 121 7.99 -5.67 -24.04
C GLY A 121 7.07 -4.87 -23.12
N THR A 122 6.01 -5.47 -22.56
CA THR A 122 5.14 -4.80 -21.59
C THR A 122 5.59 -5.12 -20.16
N PRO A 123 6.04 -4.13 -19.37
CA PRO A 123 6.29 -4.34 -17.94
C PRO A 123 5.02 -4.81 -17.24
N ALA A 124 5.13 -5.82 -16.37
CA ALA A 124 4.02 -6.31 -15.55
C ALA A 124 3.22 -5.19 -14.84
N PRO A 125 3.86 -4.09 -14.41
CA PRO A 125 3.13 -2.97 -13.82
C PRO A 125 2.03 -2.32 -14.65
N LEU A 126 2.20 -2.26 -15.98
CA LEU A 126 1.20 -1.64 -16.86
C LEU A 126 -0.09 -2.47 -17.01
N ALA A 127 -0.10 -3.72 -16.53
CA ALA A 127 -1.23 -4.62 -16.72
C ALA A 127 -2.22 -4.64 -15.53
N ASP A 128 -1.78 -4.31 -14.31
CA ASP A 128 -2.57 -4.65 -13.09
C ASP A 128 -2.29 -3.74 -11.86
N TYR A 129 -1.71 -2.54 -12.05
CA TYR A 129 -1.46 -1.60 -10.95
C TYR A 129 -2.76 -0.91 -10.47
N VAL A 130 -2.89 -0.79 -9.14
CA VAL A 130 -3.98 -0.08 -8.45
C VAL A 130 -3.60 1.39 -8.24
N PHE A 131 -4.59 2.23 -7.92
CA PHE A 131 -4.48 3.69 -7.92
C PHE A 131 -3.78 4.25 -6.65
N ASP A 132 -2.58 4.81 -6.82
CA ASP A 132 -1.97 5.82 -5.94
C ASP A 132 -1.15 6.82 -6.79
N THR A 133 -0.48 7.80 -6.18
CA THR A 133 0.40 8.71 -6.95
C THR A 133 1.82 8.20 -7.14
N ALA A 134 2.18 7.02 -6.63
CA ALA A 134 3.51 6.47 -6.79
C ALA A 134 3.79 6.25 -8.29
N LEU A 135 4.78 6.98 -8.80
CA LEU A 135 5.12 7.04 -10.22
C LEU A 135 3.96 7.43 -11.16
N SER A 136 2.87 7.98 -10.61
CA SER A 136 1.61 8.25 -11.34
C SER A 136 1.18 9.72 -11.28
N ALA A 137 1.97 10.59 -10.64
CA ALA A 137 1.73 12.03 -10.59
C ALA A 137 2.06 12.79 -11.90
N GLY A 138 2.52 12.09 -12.95
CA GLY A 138 2.91 12.72 -14.22
C GLY A 138 1.76 13.40 -14.98
N PRO A 139 2.05 14.26 -15.97
CA PRO A 139 1.09 15.15 -16.62
C PRO A 139 -0.02 14.44 -17.42
N SER A 140 0.11 13.14 -17.67
CA SER A 140 -0.93 12.33 -18.31
C SER A 140 -1.71 11.47 -17.31
N ALA A 141 -1.04 10.89 -16.33
CA ALA A 141 -1.63 9.96 -15.38
C ALA A 141 -2.43 10.68 -14.28
N LEU A 142 -1.91 11.78 -13.73
CA LEU A 142 -2.56 12.50 -12.65
C LEU A 142 -3.93 13.07 -13.05
N PRO A 143 -4.11 13.75 -14.19
CA PRO A 143 -5.45 14.23 -14.59
C PRO A 143 -6.45 13.10 -14.78
N ALA A 144 -6.02 11.97 -15.35
CA ALA A 144 -6.89 10.81 -15.56
C ALA A 144 -7.33 10.21 -14.22
N LEU A 145 -6.41 10.07 -13.26
CA LEU A 145 -6.72 9.63 -11.90
C LEU A 145 -7.68 10.59 -11.21
N LEU A 146 -7.43 11.90 -11.25
CA LEU A 146 -8.27 12.90 -10.58
C LEU A 146 -9.66 13.07 -11.19
N ALA A 147 -9.82 12.71 -12.47
CA ALA A 147 -11.12 12.69 -13.16
C ALA A 147 -11.95 11.44 -12.83
N PHE A 148 -11.30 10.34 -12.45
CA PHE A 148 -11.94 9.08 -12.09
C PHE A 148 -12.21 8.96 -10.58
N ALA A 149 -11.21 9.22 -9.76
CA ALA A 149 -11.27 9.04 -8.31
C ALA A 149 -12.01 10.21 -7.63
N GLU A 150 -12.88 9.86 -6.69
CA GLU A 150 -13.56 10.84 -5.84
C GLU A 150 -12.55 11.60 -4.96
N PRO A 151 -12.79 12.89 -4.64
CA PRO A 151 -12.00 13.60 -3.63
C PRO A 151 -11.94 12.81 -2.31
N GLY A 152 -10.79 12.82 -1.63
CA GLY A 152 -10.57 12.02 -0.41
C GLY A 152 -9.95 10.64 -0.66
N HIS A 153 -9.95 10.14 -1.90
CA HIS A 153 -9.53 8.77 -2.24
C HIS A 153 -8.21 8.69 -3.02
N VAL A 154 -7.44 9.78 -3.03
CA VAL A 154 -6.10 9.81 -3.67
C VAL A 154 -5.08 10.16 -2.60
N LEU A 155 -4.06 9.32 -2.46
CA LEU A 155 -3.02 9.42 -1.44
C LEU A 155 -1.67 9.66 -2.12
N HIS A 156 -0.78 10.40 -1.46
CA HIS A 156 0.62 10.45 -1.84
C HIS A 156 1.27 9.07 -1.69
N GLY A 157 2.03 8.66 -2.70
CA GLY A 157 2.80 7.43 -2.73
C GLY A 157 4.20 7.65 -3.31
N GLY A 158 5.21 7.01 -2.71
CA GLY A 158 6.62 7.17 -3.09
C GLY A 158 7.27 5.97 -3.78
N ASP A 159 6.79 4.74 -3.54
CA ASP A 159 7.37 3.46 -4.01
C ASP A 159 8.88 3.28 -3.73
N TRP A 160 9.39 3.94 -2.67
CA TRP A 160 10.76 3.75 -2.22
C TRP A 160 10.92 2.34 -1.60
N PRO A 161 12.03 1.61 -1.86
CA PRO A 161 13.24 2.02 -2.58
C PRO A 161 13.26 1.69 -4.07
N PHE A 162 12.18 1.16 -4.65
CA PHE A 162 12.12 0.76 -6.06
C PHE A 162 12.10 1.98 -6.99
N ALA A 163 11.33 3.00 -6.63
CA ALA A 163 11.50 4.35 -7.14
C ALA A 163 12.69 5.01 -6.40
N PRO A 164 13.80 5.30 -7.10
CA PRO A 164 14.92 5.98 -6.49
C PRO A 164 14.54 7.43 -6.14
N GLN A 165 15.36 8.07 -5.30
CA GLN A 165 15.08 9.41 -4.78
C GLN A 165 14.86 10.45 -5.88
N GLU A 166 15.58 10.34 -6.99
CA GLU A 166 15.45 11.22 -8.14
C GLU A 166 14.07 11.10 -8.80
N ALA A 167 13.53 9.87 -8.87
CA ALA A 167 12.18 9.64 -9.36
C ALA A 167 11.15 10.24 -8.39
N GLY A 168 11.30 9.99 -7.08
CA GLY A 168 10.45 10.59 -6.05
C GLY A 168 10.42 12.12 -6.15
N THR A 169 11.58 12.76 -6.29
CA THR A 169 11.67 14.22 -6.46
C THR A 169 10.93 14.70 -7.71
N CYS A 170 11.08 14.00 -8.84
CA CYS A 170 10.41 14.33 -10.09
C CYS A 170 8.88 14.24 -9.97
N TYR A 171 8.35 13.15 -9.41
CA TYR A 171 6.90 12.95 -9.28
C TYR A 171 6.28 13.86 -8.22
N ASN A 172 6.98 14.13 -7.12
CA ASN A 172 6.56 15.15 -6.16
C ASN A 172 6.45 16.53 -6.81
N GLN A 173 7.43 16.91 -7.63
CA GLN A 173 7.37 18.18 -8.36
C GLN A 173 6.16 18.26 -9.30
N PHE A 174 5.79 17.17 -9.99
CA PHE A 174 4.58 17.17 -10.81
C PHE A 174 3.31 17.36 -10.00
N LEU A 175 3.23 16.76 -8.81
CA LEU A 175 2.10 16.95 -7.90
C LEU A 175 2.06 18.41 -7.41
N GLU A 176 3.16 18.93 -6.86
CA GLU A 176 3.24 20.29 -6.31
C GLU A 176 2.92 21.39 -7.33
N THR A 177 3.27 21.17 -8.59
CA THR A 177 3.10 22.15 -9.67
C THR A 177 1.86 21.93 -10.53
N TYR A 178 1.00 20.97 -10.16
CA TYR A 178 -0.21 20.68 -10.92
C TYR A 178 -1.17 21.89 -10.91
N PRO A 179 -1.52 22.46 -12.08
CA PRO A 179 -2.18 23.77 -12.15
C PRO A 179 -3.67 23.74 -11.78
N ASP A 180 -4.32 22.59 -11.88
CA ASP A 180 -5.78 22.48 -11.83
C ASP A 180 -6.30 21.95 -10.49
N PHE A 181 -5.51 22.03 -9.43
CA PHE A 181 -6.00 21.70 -8.10
C PHE A 181 -7.05 22.70 -7.63
N THR A 182 -8.22 22.17 -7.26
CA THR A 182 -9.17 22.93 -6.43
C THR A 182 -8.51 23.27 -5.08
N PRO A 183 -8.85 24.42 -4.46
CA PRO A 183 -8.26 24.81 -3.18
C PRO A 183 -8.31 23.68 -2.13
N GLY A 184 -7.17 23.41 -1.47
CA GLY A 184 -7.01 22.36 -0.47
C GLY A 184 -6.81 20.94 -1.02
N ARG A 185 -6.96 20.69 -2.33
CA ARG A 185 -6.84 19.34 -2.88
C ARG A 185 -5.40 18.80 -2.86
N ALA A 186 -4.41 19.65 -3.08
CA ALA A 186 -3.00 19.27 -2.99
C ALA A 186 -2.65 18.79 -1.56
N GLU A 187 -2.96 19.62 -0.55
CA GLU A 187 -2.73 19.30 0.87
C GLU A 187 -3.49 18.04 1.32
N ALA A 188 -4.70 17.84 0.80
CA ALA A 188 -5.45 16.61 1.05
C ALA A 188 -4.74 15.37 0.50
N ILE A 189 -4.18 15.42 -0.72
CA ILE A 189 -3.44 14.29 -1.32
C ILE A 189 -2.10 14.07 -0.59
N ASP A 190 -1.37 15.13 -0.31
CA ASP A 190 -0.07 15.08 0.36
C ASP A 190 -0.17 14.50 1.77
N ARG A 191 -1.30 14.73 2.44
CA ARG A 191 -1.43 14.42 3.87
C ARG A 191 -2.85 14.11 4.34
N GLY A 192 -3.81 15.02 4.14
CA GLY A 192 -5.11 14.96 4.84
C GLY A 192 -5.92 13.67 4.60
N ASN A 193 -5.84 13.10 3.40
CA ASN A 193 -6.51 11.85 3.06
C ASN A 193 -5.88 10.67 3.81
N ALA A 194 -4.55 10.63 3.92
CA ALA A 194 -3.84 9.59 4.66
C ALA A 194 -4.14 9.68 6.16
N GLU A 195 -4.19 10.89 6.72
CA GLU A 195 -4.54 11.10 8.13
C GLU A 195 -5.95 10.62 8.49
N SER A 196 -6.87 10.68 7.53
CA SER A 196 -8.23 10.15 7.69
C SER A 196 -8.26 8.63 7.77
N LEU A 197 -7.36 7.95 7.05
CA LEU A 197 -7.24 6.48 7.05
C LEU A 197 -6.36 5.95 8.20
N PHE A 198 -5.41 6.77 8.66
CA PHE A 198 -4.48 6.42 9.74
C PHE A 198 -4.56 7.44 10.88
N PRO A 199 -5.66 7.48 11.67
CA PRO A 199 -5.86 8.49 12.71
C PRO A 199 -4.73 8.55 13.76
N ARG A 200 -4.06 7.42 14.00
CA ARG A 200 -2.89 7.33 14.90
C ARG A 200 -1.71 8.19 14.41
N LEU A 201 -1.57 8.35 13.10
CA LEU A 201 -0.48 9.07 12.44
C LEU A 201 -0.84 10.51 12.11
N ALA A 202 -2.11 10.91 12.28
CA ALA A 202 -2.58 12.27 12.07
C ALA A 202 -1.99 13.25 13.11
N ARG A 203 -1.63 14.45 12.68
CA ARG A 203 -1.14 15.51 13.60
C ARG A 203 -1.73 16.89 13.33
#